data_AF-A0A7C0XFW1-F1
#
_entry.id   AF-A0A7C0XFW1-F1
#
_cell.length_a   1.000
_cell.length_b   1.000
_cell.length_c   1.000
_cell.angle_alpha   90.00
_cell.angle_beta   90.00
_cell.angle_gamma   90.00
#
_symmetry.space_group_name_H-M   'P 1'
#
loop_
_entity.id
_entity.type
_entity.pdbx_description
1 polymer ?
#
loop_
_entity_poly.entity_id
_entity_poly.type
_entity_poly.pdbx_seq_one_letter_code
_entity_poly.pdbx_strand_id
1 'polypeptide(L)'
;MDFLYTSARQEQIAEKRMPAVHPVKKVETLADAQIFFLASLPNIGREKAVAILKTYGTPLNALVNVKRWARDVHGLGPKITERVRKVLYTTYREETLRKSEETKS
;
A
#
# COMPACT_ATOMS: atom_id res chain seq x y z
N MET A 1 49.13 -33.76 -8.69
CA MET A 1 48.26 -33.05 -9.67
C MET A 1 46.98 -32.70 -8.90
N ASP A 2 47.07 -31.82 -7.91
CA ASP A 2 46.02 -31.74 -6.87
C ASP A 2 45.74 -30.33 -6.37
N PHE A 3 46.39 -29.32 -6.95
CA PHE A 3 46.15 -27.94 -6.53
C PHE A 3 44.82 -27.42 -7.10
N LEU A 4 44.52 -27.66 -8.38
CA LEU A 4 43.28 -27.20 -9.01
C LEU A 4 42.04 -27.85 -8.38
N TYR A 5 42.10 -29.15 -8.09
CA TYR A 5 40.99 -29.90 -7.50
C TYR A 5 40.73 -29.50 -6.04
N THR A 6 41.77 -29.30 -5.24
CA THR A 6 41.63 -28.84 -3.85
C THR A 6 41.17 -27.37 -3.78
N SER A 7 41.67 -26.51 -4.69
CA SER A 7 41.23 -25.13 -4.83
C SER A 7 39.75 -25.04 -5.21
N ALA A 8 39.34 -25.76 -6.26
CA ALA A 8 37.95 -25.75 -6.73
C ALA A 8 36.98 -26.35 -5.71
N ARG A 9 37.40 -27.38 -4.96
CA ARG A 9 36.57 -27.96 -3.90
C ARG A 9 36.47 -27.04 -2.68
N GLN A 10 37.53 -26.30 -2.33
CA GLN A 10 37.45 -25.25 -1.31
C GLN A 10 36.56 -24.10 -1.76
N GLU A 11 36.63 -23.71 -3.04
CA GLU A 11 35.76 -22.68 -3.61
C GLU A 11 34.31 -23.13 -3.61
N GLN A 12 33.98 -24.35 -4.05
CA GLN A 12 32.62 -24.92 -3.98
C GLN A 12 32.11 -25.16 -2.55
N ILE A 13 32.98 -25.46 -1.58
CA ILE A 13 32.62 -25.65 -0.16
C ILE A 13 32.53 -24.32 0.60
N ALA A 14 33.32 -23.31 0.22
CA ALA A 14 33.23 -21.95 0.74
C ALA A 14 32.05 -21.18 0.10
N GLU A 15 31.75 -21.46 -1.17
CA GLU A 15 30.55 -21.02 -1.90
C GLU A 15 29.29 -21.79 -1.51
N LYS A 16 29.36 -22.81 -0.64
CA LYS A 16 28.19 -23.24 0.17
C LYS A 16 27.74 -22.19 1.18
N ARG A 17 28.22 -20.95 1.10
CA ARG A 17 27.33 -19.83 1.43
C ARG A 17 26.09 -19.99 0.58
N MET A 18 25.04 -20.54 1.20
CA MET A 18 23.65 -20.36 0.75
C MET A 18 23.59 -18.98 0.10
N PRO A 19 23.10 -18.84 -1.15
CA PRO A 19 23.10 -17.57 -1.84
C PRO A 19 22.70 -16.53 -0.82
N ALA A 20 23.58 -15.54 -0.57
CA ALA A 20 23.16 -14.39 0.21
C ALA A 20 22.05 -13.79 -0.65
N VAL A 21 20.82 -14.20 -0.37
CA VAL A 21 19.62 -13.65 -0.96
C VAL A 21 19.70 -12.21 -0.51
N HIS A 22 20.30 -11.38 -1.37
CA HIS A 22 20.06 -9.96 -1.33
C HIS A 22 18.55 -9.88 -1.25
N PRO A 23 17.96 -9.25 -0.21
CA PRO A 23 16.54 -9.00 -0.22
C PRO A 23 16.31 -8.19 -1.49
N VAL A 24 15.81 -8.87 -2.54
CA VAL A 24 15.35 -8.22 -3.75
C VAL A 24 14.37 -7.20 -3.21
N LYS A 25 14.70 -5.91 -3.40
CA LYS A 25 14.00 -4.75 -2.83
C LYS A 25 12.52 -5.11 -2.60
N LYS A 26 12.11 -5.10 -1.33
CA LYS A 26 10.76 -5.42 -0.81
C LYS A 26 9.75 -5.50 -1.95
N VAL A 27 9.48 -6.71 -2.42
CA VAL A 27 8.55 -6.96 -3.51
C VAL A 27 7.28 -6.14 -3.24
N GLU A 28 7.01 -5.13 -4.07
CA GLU A 28 5.71 -4.47 -4.12
C GLU A 28 4.74 -5.52 -4.65
N THR A 29 4.22 -6.36 -3.75
CA THR A 29 3.21 -7.34 -4.15
C THR A 29 1.98 -6.59 -4.66
N LEU A 30 1.19 -7.23 -5.52
CA LEU A 30 -0.09 -6.64 -5.94
C LEU A 30 -0.96 -6.25 -4.73
N ALA A 31 -0.89 -7.04 -3.64
CA ALA A 31 -1.57 -6.75 -2.39
C ALA A 31 -1.03 -5.48 -1.72
N ASP A 32 0.28 -5.29 -1.68
CA ASP A 32 0.88 -4.06 -1.15
C ASP A 32 0.47 -2.85 -1.98
N ALA A 33 0.46 -2.96 -3.31
CA ALA A 33 -0.03 -1.89 -4.18
C ALA A 33 -1.50 -1.54 -3.92
N GLN A 34 -2.37 -2.54 -3.72
CA GLN A 34 -3.78 -2.33 -3.34
C GLN A 34 -3.91 -1.63 -1.99
N ILE A 35 -3.12 -2.03 -1.00
CA ILE A 35 -3.11 -1.42 0.34
C ILE A 35 -2.62 0.02 0.24
N PHE A 36 -1.51 0.28 -0.45
CA PHE A 36 -0.95 1.62 -0.60
C PHE A 36 -1.87 2.57 -1.34
N PHE A 37 -2.53 2.09 -2.40
CA PHE A 37 -3.52 2.87 -3.12
C PHE A 37 -4.65 3.33 -2.19
N LEU A 38 -5.28 2.45 -1.42
CA LEU A 38 -6.33 2.84 -0.47
C LEU A 38 -5.80 3.67 0.70
N ALA A 39 -4.57 3.41 1.16
CA ALA A 39 -3.92 4.17 2.23
C ALA A 39 -3.51 5.60 1.80
N SER A 40 -3.51 5.90 0.50
CA SER A 40 -3.34 7.27 0.01
C SER A 40 -4.59 8.14 0.16
N LEU A 41 -5.74 7.54 0.50
CA LEU A 41 -6.99 8.27 0.69
C LEU A 41 -6.99 9.04 2.02
N PRO A 42 -7.68 10.20 2.11
CA PRO A 42 -7.71 11.00 3.32
C PRO A 42 -8.12 10.20 4.55
N ASN A 43 -7.27 10.24 5.59
CA ASN A 43 -7.52 9.59 6.90
C ASN A 43 -7.64 8.04 6.85
N ILE A 44 -7.14 7.40 5.79
CA ILE A 44 -7.05 5.94 5.66
C ILE A 44 -5.58 5.51 5.83
N GLY A 45 -5.26 4.82 6.93
CA GLY A 45 -3.96 4.18 7.10
C GLY A 45 -3.98 2.71 6.65
N ARG A 46 -2.84 2.02 6.76
CA ARG A 46 -2.69 0.60 6.39
C ARG A 46 -3.78 -0.30 6.99
N GLU A 47 -4.06 -0.16 8.29
CA GLU A 47 -5.06 -0.99 8.99
C GLU A 47 -6.47 -0.84 8.36
N LYS A 48 -6.88 0.40 8.10
CA LYS A 48 -8.16 0.70 7.47
C LYS A 48 -8.19 0.23 6.02
N ALA A 49 -7.10 0.42 5.26
CA ALA A 49 -6.99 -0.09 3.89
C ALA A 49 -7.15 -1.61 3.84
N VAL A 50 -6.50 -2.33 4.76
CA VAL A 50 -6.65 -3.80 4.88
C VAL A 50 -8.08 -4.18 5.27
N ALA A 51 -8.71 -3.47 6.22
CA ALA A 51 -10.10 -3.74 6.61
C ALA A 51 -11.07 -3.54 5.42
N ILE A 52 -10.91 -2.45 4.67
CA ILE A 52 -11.69 -2.19 3.45
C ILE A 52 -11.51 -3.31 2.42
N LEU A 53 -10.27 -3.74 2.17
CA LEU A 53 -9.98 -4.83 1.22
C LEU A 53 -10.54 -6.17 1.70
N LYS A 54 -10.53 -6.45 3.00
CA LYS A 54 -11.18 -7.65 3.55
C LYS A 54 -12.69 -7.64 3.34
N THR A 55 -13.33 -6.47 3.41
CA THR A 55 -14.79 -6.34 3.20
C THR A 55 -15.18 -6.38 1.71
N TYR A 56 -14.41 -5.70 0.85
CA TYR A 56 -14.81 -5.47 -0.56
C TYR A 56 -13.98 -6.24 -1.59
N GLY A 57 -12.89 -6.90 -1.18
CA GLY A 57 -12.01 -7.72 -2.04
C GLY A 57 -11.05 -6.90 -2.90
N THR A 58 -11.53 -5.92 -3.66
CA THR A 58 -10.71 -5.12 -4.58
C THR A 58 -10.84 -3.61 -4.33
N PRO A 59 -9.81 -2.82 -4.68
CA PRO A 59 -9.90 -1.36 -4.57
C PRO A 59 -11.08 -0.78 -5.34
N LEU A 60 -11.34 -1.24 -6.57
CA LEU A 60 -12.46 -0.75 -7.38
C LEU A 60 -13.81 -0.98 -6.68
N ASN A 61 -14.05 -2.20 -6.18
CA ASN A 61 -15.29 -2.52 -5.49
C ASN A 61 -15.43 -1.69 -4.20
N ALA A 62 -14.33 -1.44 -3.50
CA ALA A 62 -14.32 -0.56 -2.34
C ALA A 62 -14.72 0.88 -2.71
N LEU A 63 -14.14 1.46 -3.77
CA LEU A 63 -14.44 2.83 -4.19
C LEU A 63 -15.89 3.02 -4.65
N VAL A 64 -16.43 2.07 -5.41
CA VAL A 64 -17.84 2.09 -5.85
C VAL A 64 -18.78 2.07 -4.65
N ASN A 65 -18.42 1.34 -3.59
CA ASN A 65 -19.20 1.21 -2.37
C ASN A 65 -18.82 2.19 -1.25
N VAL A 66 -18.10 3.27 -1.54
CA VAL A 66 -17.61 4.22 -0.52
C VAL A 66 -18.71 4.74 0.42
N LYS A 67 -19.93 4.96 -0.08
CA LYS A 67 -21.09 5.42 0.74
C LYS A 67 -21.45 4.44 1.86
N ARG A 68 -21.14 3.16 1.71
CA ARG A 68 -21.46 2.09 2.67
C ARG A 68 -20.32 1.83 3.66
N TRP A 69 -19.15 2.43 3.49
CA TRP A 69 -17.98 2.17 4.34
C TRP A 69 -18.28 2.42 5.83
N ALA A 70 -19.03 3.48 6.15
CA ALA A 70 -19.37 3.81 7.53
C ALA A 70 -20.25 2.76 8.23
N ARG A 71 -20.94 1.92 7.45
CA ARG A 71 -21.78 0.84 7.94
C ARG A 71 -21.05 -0.50 7.90
N ASP A 72 -20.36 -0.77 6.79
CA ASP A 72 -19.87 -2.10 6.45
C ASP A 72 -18.42 -2.34 6.91
N VAL A 73 -17.65 -1.30 7.26
CA VAL A 73 -16.26 -1.42 7.69
C VAL A 73 -16.08 -0.82 9.09
N HIS A 74 -15.70 -1.67 10.05
CA HIS A 74 -15.45 -1.24 11.42
C HIS A 74 -14.32 -0.19 11.48
N GLY A 75 -14.51 0.86 12.28
CA GLY A 75 -13.51 1.93 12.45
C GLY A 75 -13.50 3.00 11.33
N LEU A 76 -14.41 2.92 10.36
CA LEU A 76 -14.64 4.00 9.39
C LEU A 76 -15.89 4.77 9.80
N GLY A 77 -15.73 5.99 10.30
CA GLY A 77 -16.85 6.87 10.61
C GLY A 77 -17.40 7.62 9.39
N PRO A 78 -18.58 8.25 9.50
CA PRO A 78 -19.18 9.06 8.43
C PRO A 78 -18.27 10.24 8.01
N LYS A 79 -17.52 10.83 8.96
CA LYS A 79 -16.60 11.94 8.68
C LYS A 79 -15.45 11.54 7.74
N ILE A 80 -14.85 10.38 7.96
CA ILE A 80 -13.77 9.86 7.11
C ILE A 80 -14.34 9.52 5.73
N THR A 81 -15.46 8.81 5.72
CA THR A 81 -16.16 8.40 4.50
C THR A 81 -16.50 9.61 3.62
N GLU A 82 -17.00 10.69 4.21
CA GLU A 82 -17.34 11.91 3.46
C GLU A 82 -16.11 12.61 2.88
N ARG A 83 -14.97 12.63 3.58
CA ARG A 83 -13.73 13.20 3.03
C ARG A 83 -13.24 12.42 1.81
N VAL A 84 -13.27 11.09 1.88
CA VAL A 84 -12.94 10.23 0.75
C VAL A 84 -13.93 10.43 -0.39
N ARG A 85 -15.23 10.51 -0.09
CA ARG A 85 -16.28 10.77 -1.08
C ARG A 85 -16.05 12.09 -1.81
N LYS A 86 -15.64 13.16 -1.11
CA LYS A 86 -15.27 14.42 -1.74
C LYS A 86 -14.13 14.24 -2.75
N VAL A 87 -13.09 13.49 -2.41
CA VAL A 87 -11.99 13.20 -3.35
C VAL A 87 -12.47 12.45 -4.60
N LEU A 88 -13.33 11.43 -4.41
CA LEU A 88 -13.75 10.56 -5.52
C LEU A 88 -14.78 11.20 -6.46
N TYR A 89 -15.65 12.06 -5.94
CA TYR A 89 -16.78 12.61 -6.71
C TYR A 89 -16.64 14.08 -7.10
N THR A 90 -15.65 14.80 -6.58
CA THR A 90 -15.40 16.19 -6.99
C THR A 90 -14.65 16.19 -8.31
N THR A 91 -15.17 16.90 -9.31
CA THR A 91 -14.46 17.13 -10.58
C THR A 91 -13.12 17.80 -10.32
N TYR A 92 -12.05 17.22 -10.86
CA TYR A 92 -10.71 17.80 -10.74
C TYR A 92 -10.65 19.20 -11.34
N ARG A 93 -10.14 20.17 -10.55
CA ARG A 93 -9.83 21.53 -10.98
C ARG A 93 -8.54 21.96 -10.27
N GLU A 94 -7.55 22.38 -11.05
CA GLU A 94 -6.20 22.71 -10.57
C GLU A 94 -6.20 23.81 -9.47
N GLU A 95 -7.18 24.73 -9.50
CA GLU A 95 -7.28 25.88 -8.60
C GLU A 95 -7.87 25.57 -7.20
N THR A 96 -8.41 24.36 -6.97
CA THR A 96 -9.11 24.03 -5.70
C THR A 96 -8.18 23.80 -4.49
N LEU A 97 -6.86 23.95 -4.64
CA LEU A 97 -5.85 23.61 -3.63
C LEU A 97 -5.39 24.75 -2.70
N ARG A 98 -5.97 25.96 -2.76
CA ARG A 98 -5.44 27.12 -2.00
C ARG A 98 -6.30 27.70 -0.87
N LYS A 99 -7.50 27.19 -0.59
CA LYS A 99 -8.39 27.79 0.43
C LYS A 99 -8.61 26.88 1.64
N SER A 100 -7.61 26.78 2.52
CA SER A 100 -7.85 26.35 3.91
C SER A 100 -6.97 27.01 4.98
N GLU A 101 -6.12 27.99 4.64
CA GLU A 101 -5.21 28.63 5.62
C GLU A 101 -5.54 30.10 5.94
N GLU A 102 -6.54 30.73 5.32
CA GLU A 102 -6.79 32.19 5.47
C GLU A 102 -8.00 32.62 6.32
N THR A 103 -8.65 31.72 7.08
CA THR A 103 -9.67 32.15 8.07
C THR A 103 -9.24 31.86 9.49
N LYS A 104 -8.16 32.52 9.91
CA LYS A 104 -7.89 32.89 11.31
C LYS A 104 -6.85 34.01 11.34
N SER A 105 -7.28 35.23 11.01
CA SER A 105 -6.61 36.46 11.44
C SER A 105 -7.66 37.51 11.77
#